data_AF-A0A522SMB6-F1
#
_entry.id   AF-A0A522SMB6-F1
#
_cell.length_a   1.000
_cell.length_b   1.000
_cell.length_c   1.000
_cell.angle_alpha   90.00
_cell.angle_beta   90.00
_cell.angle_gamma   90.00
#
_symmetry.space_group_name_H-M   'P 1'
#
loop_
_entity.id
_entity.type
_entity.pdbx_description
1 polymer ?
#
loop_
_entity_poly.entity_id
_entity_poly.type
_entity_poly.pdbx_seq_one_letter_code
_entity_poly.pdbx_strand_id
1 'polypeptide(L)'
;MTKKIVLTFKDDAKDELFARSERMVRTGPPFKLAGTGRSVQFLRGVFSRASLCVPAFYYFLGAASAHDAAKESNDYPFKVAQSYSAFSDLNTLTLSCRKLFDSASKPDLTGANFSKTSDVTLTEHAEYWAKISTRSMEECYTALSFLRRFFSECSKSETELLRSDGQLQKRIGLLVQHANRAAAHLSLEDYSLDIIDLAHFAAACTVIGEIVRSFDSPDLGPDYFNKLDTASYQAAQRVFPQIAKFQMFVSWNIEQQARLYWQWGEDNGLHMLLNQIQHAIGGEPKGDA
;
A
#
# COMPACT_ATOMS: atom_id res chain seq x y z
N MET A 1 8.37 36.09 10.96
CA MET A 1 9.74 35.84 10.46
C MET A 1 9.71 34.62 9.55
N THR A 2 9.66 34.83 8.23
CA THR A 2 9.75 33.76 7.24
C THR A 2 11.20 33.28 7.19
N LYS A 3 11.49 32.08 7.71
CA LYS A 3 12.82 31.46 7.52
C LYS A 3 13.01 31.25 6.02
N LYS A 4 13.88 32.06 5.40
CA LYS A 4 14.25 31.91 4.00
C LYS A 4 15.00 30.58 3.86
N ILE A 5 14.38 29.59 3.24
CA ILE A 5 15.08 28.36 2.83
C ILE A 5 15.98 28.78 1.67
N VAL A 6 17.26 29.02 1.98
CA VAL A 6 18.28 29.29 0.95
C VAL A 6 18.77 27.94 0.46
N LEU A 7 18.32 27.53 -0.73
CA LEU A 7 18.88 26.39 -1.43
C LEU A 7 20.28 26.78 -1.91
N THR A 8 21.29 26.37 -1.15
CA THR A 8 22.70 26.59 -1.51
C THR A 8 23.15 25.41 -2.33
N PHE A 9 23.14 25.55 -3.65
CA PHE A 9 23.71 24.56 -4.55
C PHE A 9 25.23 24.74 -4.53
N LYS A 10 25.94 23.82 -3.86
CA LYS A 10 27.40 23.81 -3.88
C LYS A 10 27.85 23.41 -5.29
N ASP A 11 28.82 24.13 -5.86
CA ASP A 11 29.42 23.77 -7.15
C ASP A 11 30.06 22.36 -7.10
N ASP A 12 30.47 21.91 -5.92
CA ASP A 12 30.94 20.56 -5.61
C ASP A 12 29.93 19.47 -6.03
N ALA A 13 28.63 19.81 -6.15
CA ALA A 13 27.61 18.87 -6.61
C ALA A 13 27.85 18.42 -8.07
N LYS A 14 28.57 19.20 -8.89
CA LYS A 14 29.01 18.78 -10.24
C LYS A 14 30.20 17.82 -10.19
N ASP A 15 31.20 18.10 -9.36
CA ASP A 15 32.40 17.25 -9.26
C ASP A 15 32.11 15.95 -8.49
N GLU A 16 31.24 16.00 -7.49
CA GLU A 16 30.72 14.82 -6.81
C GLU A 16 29.76 14.00 -7.70
N LEU A 17 29.13 14.59 -8.72
CA LEU A 17 28.23 13.83 -9.60
C LEU A 17 28.97 12.72 -10.32
N PHE A 18 30.14 13.03 -10.89
CA PHE A 18 30.97 12.03 -11.58
C PHE A 18 31.43 10.95 -10.60
N ALA A 19 31.99 11.33 -9.46
CA ALA A 19 32.44 10.38 -8.44
C ALA A 19 31.28 9.54 -7.86
N ARG A 20 30.09 10.13 -7.64
CA ARG A 20 28.88 9.41 -7.21
C ARG A 20 28.37 8.48 -8.31
N SER A 21 28.40 8.92 -9.56
CA SER A 21 27.97 8.11 -10.70
C SER A 21 28.87 6.89 -10.85
N GLU A 22 30.20 7.06 -10.76
CA GLU A 22 31.17 5.96 -10.79
C GLU A 22 30.96 4.98 -9.62
N ARG A 23 30.70 5.48 -8.41
CA ARG A 23 30.33 4.63 -7.27
C ARG A 23 29.01 3.87 -7.45
N MET A 24 28.09 4.39 -8.27
CA MET A 24 26.79 3.79 -8.56
C MET A 24 26.80 2.92 -9.82
N VAL A 25 27.87 2.96 -10.63
CA VAL A 25 28.08 2.03 -11.73
C VAL A 25 28.09 0.62 -11.15
N ARG A 26 27.18 -0.23 -11.62
CA ARG A 26 27.11 -1.62 -11.18
C ARG A 26 28.42 -2.32 -11.53
N THR A 27 29.19 -2.66 -10.51
CA THR A 27 30.46 -3.40 -10.64
C THR A 27 30.26 -4.92 -10.76
N GLY A 28 29.01 -5.39 -10.68
CA GLY A 28 28.67 -6.81 -10.78
C GLY A 28 27.18 -7.04 -11.05
N PRO A 29 26.76 -8.31 -11.18
CA PRO A 29 25.35 -8.67 -11.33
C PRO A 29 24.56 -8.22 -10.10
N PRO A 30 23.27 -7.86 -10.25
CA PRO A 30 22.43 -7.48 -9.12
C PRO A 30 22.43 -8.56 -8.05
N PHE A 31 22.49 -8.16 -6.77
CA PHE A 31 22.36 -9.08 -5.65
C PHE A 31 21.03 -9.85 -5.77
N LYS A 32 21.11 -11.17 -5.94
CA LYS A 32 19.93 -12.02 -6.09
C LYS A 32 19.49 -12.51 -4.72
N LEU A 33 18.46 -11.89 -4.17
CA LEU A 33 17.75 -12.44 -3.02
C LEU A 33 17.12 -13.78 -3.40
N ALA A 34 17.32 -14.80 -2.57
CA ALA A 34 16.74 -16.13 -2.73
C ALA A 34 16.19 -16.64 -1.39
N GLY A 35 15.27 -17.62 -1.45
CA GLY A 35 14.67 -18.27 -0.28
C GLY A 35 14.12 -17.25 0.73
N THR A 36 14.48 -17.44 1.99
CA THR A 36 13.99 -16.66 3.14
C THR A 36 14.30 -15.17 3.02
N GLY A 37 15.47 -14.80 2.50
CA GLY A 37 15.83 -13.40 2.28
C GLY A 37 14.87 -12.70 1.30
N ARG A 38 14.39 -13.40 0.27
CA ARG A 38 13.40 -12.85 -0.66
C ARG A 38 12.03 -12.70 0.01
N SER A 39 11.63 -13.71 0.78
CA SER A 39 10.36 -13.75 1.51
C SER A 39 10.24 -12.59 2.51
N VAL A 40 11.26 -12.41 3.36
CA VAL A 40 11.34 -11.32 4.35
C VAL A 40 11.32 -9.95 3.67
N GLN A 41 12.17 -9.74 2.66
CA GLN A 41 12.27 -8.44 1.99
C GLN A 41 11.00 -8.05 1.23
N PHE A 42 10.30 -9.03 0.66
CA PHE A 42 9.00 -8.78 0.05
C PHE A 42 7.99 -8.27 1.09
N LEU A 43 7.85 -8.97 2.23
CA LEU A 43 6.91 -8.56 3.28
C LEU A 43 7.28 -7.22 3.92
N ARG A 44 8.56 -6.92 4.09
CA ARG A 44 9.00 -5.56 4.46
C ARG A 44 8.55 -4.49 3.47
N GLY A 45 8.61 -4.82 2.18
CA GLY A 45 8.02 -4.01 1.12
C GLY A 45 6.51 -3.83 1.28
N VAL A 46 5.77 -4.86 1.71
CA VAL A 46 4.34 -4.78 2.04
C VAL A 46 4.09 -3.78 3.17
N PHE A 47 4.80 -3.92 4.30
CA PHE A 47 4.67 -3.00 5.43
C PHE A 47 5.00 -1.54 5.06
N SER A 48 6.09 -1.33 4.31
CA SER A 48 6.49 0.00 3.84
C SER A 48 5.42 0.63 2.94
N ARG A 49 4.85 -0.14 2.02
CA ARG A 49 3.78 0.35 1.13
C ARG A 49 2.49 0.63 1.88
N ALA A 50 2.10 -0.24 2.81
CA ALA A 50 0.94 -0.01 3.67
C ALA A 50 1.06 1.34 4.39
N SER A 51 2.24 1.66 4.92
CA SER A 51 2.52 2.93 5.59
C SER A 51 2.44 4.16 4.67
N LEU A 52 2.54 3.98 3.34
CA LEU A 52 2.42 5.04 2.35
C LEU A 52 1.02 5.13 1.72
N CYS A 53 0.32 4.00 1.57
CA CYS A 53 -1.02 3.96 0.99
C CYS A 53 -2.04 4.69 1.86
N VAL A 54 -1.93 4.63 3.19
CA VAL A 54 -2.83 5.33 4.11
C VAL A 54 -2.81 6.86 3.90
N PRO A 55 -1.64 7.54 4.00
CA PRO A 55 -1.58 8.97 3.73
C PRO A 55 -1.95 9.32 2.28
N ALA A 56 -1.47 8.55 1.29
CA ALA A 56 -1.82 8.80 -0.10
C ALA A 56 -3.34 8.77 -0.33
N PHE A 57 -4.06 7.81 0.26
CA PHE A 57 -5.52 7.77 0.18
C PHE A 57 -6.17 9.04 0.73
N TYR A 58 -5.75 9.53 1.90
CA TYR A 58 -6.35 10.72 2.48
C TYR A 58 -6.03 12.00 1.72
N TYR A 59 -4.80 12.15 1.21
CA TYR A 59 -4.47 13.30 0.36
C TYR A 59 -5.22 13.26 -0.98
N PHE A 60 -5.39 12.08 -1.56
CA PHE A 60 -6.24 11.89 -2.74
C PHE A 60 -7.69 12.26 -2.45
N LEU A 61 -8.27 11.75 -1.34
CA LEU A 61 -9.63 12.07 -0.92
C LEU A 61 -9.82 13.57 -0.69
N GLY A 62 -8.84 14.23 -0.04
CA GLY A 62 -8.84 15.67 0.16
C GLY A 62 -8.82 16.44 -1.16
N ALA A 63 -7.94 16.05 -2.08
CA ALA A 63 -7.85 16.65 -3.41
C ALA A 63 -9.12 16.43 -4.25
N ALA A 64 -9.75 15.26 -4.14
CA ALA A 64 -11.01 14.95 -4.81
C ALA A 64 -12.17 15.78 -4.22
N SER A 65 -12.25 15.88 -2.89
CA SER A 65 -13.25 16.71 -2.19
C SER A 65 -13.08 18.21 -2.50
N ALA A 66 -11.87 18.62 -2.86
CA ALA A 66 -11.52 19.98 -3.20
C ALA A 66 -11.77 20.35 -4.68
N HIS A 67 -12.21 19.42 -5.53
CA HIS A 67 -12.22 19.62 -6.99
C HIS A 67 -13.02 20.85 -7.43
N ASP A 68 -14.29 20.96 -7.05
CA ASP A 68 -15.16 22.06 -7.47
C ASP A 68 -14.72 23.40 -6.86
N ALA A 69 -14.36 23.40 -5.58
CA ALA A 69 -13.82 24.57 -4.90
C ALA A 69 -12.52 25.07 -5.58
N ALA A 70 -11.66 24.16 -6.03
CA ALA A 70 -10.44 24.52 -6.75
C ALA A 70 -10.74 25.11 -8.13
N LYS A 71 -11.76 24.61 -8.84
CA LYS A 71 -12.17 25.14 -10.15
C LYS A 71 -12.62 26.59 -10.07
N GLU A 72 -13.37 26.94 -9.04
CA GLU A 72 -13.94 28.29 -8.82
C GLU A 72 -12.99 29.26 -8.11
N SER A 73 -11.98 28.75 -7.41
CA SER A 73 -11.05 29.57 -6.65
C SER A 73 -10.17 30.48 -7.53
N ASN A 74 -9.79 31.66 -7.03
CA ASN A 74 -8.73 32.49 -7.62
C ASN A 74 -7.34 32.20 -7.02
N ASP A 75 -7.25 31.33 -6.02
CA ASP A 75 -6.00 30.89 -5.40
C ASP A 75 -5.32 29.84 -6.28
N TYR A 76 -4.36 30.28 -7.09
CA TYR A 76 -3.62 29.40 -8.00
C TYR A 76 -2.74 28.38 -7.26
N PRO A 77 -1.98 28.73 -6.19
CA PRO A 77 -1.32 27.75 -5.33
C PRO A 77 -2.24 26.63 -4.85
N PHE A 78 -3.48 26.95 -4.46
CA PHE A 78 -4.46 25.94 -4.06
C PHE A 78 -4.83 25.00 -5.21
N LYS A 79 -5.05 25.52 -6.43
CA LYS A 79 -5.29 24.70 -7.62
C LYS A 79 -4.12 23.74 -7.90
N VAL A 80 -2.89 24.23 -7.80
CA VAL A 80 -1.68 23.42 -7.99
C VAL A 80 -1.60 22.33 -6.94
N ALA A 81 -1.84 22.64 -5.66
CA ALA A 81 -1.82 21.65 -4.57
C ALA A 81 -2.88 20.56 -4.78
N GLN A 82 -4.10 20.94 -5.17
CA GLN A 82 -5.19 20.01 -5.48
C GLN A 82 -4.80 19.09 -6.65
N SER A 83 -4.37 19.64 -7.79
CA SER A 83 -4.08 18.84 -8.99
C SER A 83 -2.85 17.95 -8.81
N TYR A 84 -1.81 18.46 -8.15
CA TYR A 84 -0.60 17.68 -7.85
C TYR A 84 -0.90 16.52 -6.90
N SER A 85 -1.65 16.76 -5.82
CA SER A 85 -2.01 15.71 -4.86
C SER A 85 -2.89 14.65 -5.54
N ALA A 86 -3.95 15.06 -6.25
CA ALA A 86 -4.80 14.14 -7.00
C ALA A 86 -4.00 13.20 -7.92
N PHE A 87 -3.03 13.73 -8.68
CA PHE A 87 -2.19 12.92 -9.56
C PHE A 87 -1.14 12.08 -8.81
N SER A 88 -0.41 12.68 -7.88
CA SER A 88 0.70 12.03 -7.16
C SER A 88 0.21 10.90 -6.26
N ASP A 89 -0.90 11.11 -5.57
CA ASP A 89 -1.45 10.16 -4.62
C ASP A 89 -2.13 8.99 -5.31
N LEU A 90 -2.88 9.24 -6.39
CA LEU A 90 -3.44 8.17 -7.24
C LEU A 90 -2.33 7.28 -7.83
N ASN A 91 -1.24 7.88 -8.31
CA ASN A 91 -0.08 7.13 -8.78
C ASN A 91 0.59 6.35 -7.66
N THR A 92 0.70 6.92 -6.45
CA THR A 92 1.29 6.23 -5.30
C THR A 92 0.48 4.98 -4.94
N LEU A 93 -0.84 5.07 -4.91
CA LEU A 93 -1.75 3.96 -4.65
C LEU A 93 -1.69 2.89 -5.74
N THR A 94 -1.85 3.28 -7.00
CA THR A 94 -1.92 2.34 -8.13
C THR A 94 -0.57 1.67 -8.41
N LEU A 95 0.54 2.40 -8.31
CA LEU A 95 1.89 1.81 -8.42
C LEU A 95 2.21 0.89 -7.24
N SER A 96 1.77 1.23 -6.02
CA SER A 96 1.90 0.33 -4.87
C SER A 96 1.09 -0.93 -5.05
N CYS A 97 -0.14 -0.82 -5.53
CA CYS A 97 -0.99 -1.96 -5.89
C CYS A 97 -0.29 -2.88 -6.89
N ARG A 98 0.16 -2.33 -8.03
CA ARG A 98 0.89 -3.08 -9.04
C ARG A 98 2.12 -3.76 -8.46
N LYS A 99 2.92 -3.07 -7.65
CA LYS A 99 4.15 -3.67 -7.10
C LYS A 99 3.89 -4.79 -6.10
N LEU A 100 2.80 -4.72 -5.35
CA LEU A 100 2.40 -5.78 -4.42
C LEU A 100 1.82 -6.99 -5.13
N PHE A 101 0.96 -6.75 -6.12
CA PHE A 101 0.13 -7.78 -6.75
C PHE A 101 0.53 -8.12 -8.19
N ASP A 102 1.74 -7.73 -8.61
CA ASP A 102 2.22 -7.99 -9.97
C ASP A 102 2.16 -9.48 -10.30
N SER A 103 1.59 -9.80 -11.46
CA SER A 103 1.59 -11.17 -11.98
C SER A 103 3.04 -11.57 -12.32
N ALA A 104 3.49 -12.71 -11.81
CA ALA A 104 4.91 -13.07 -11.84
C ALA A 104 5.49 -13.04 -13.27
N SER A 105 6.38 -12.09 -13.53
CA SER A 105 7.36 -12.21 -14.60
C SER A 105 8.71 -11.72 -14.05
N LYS A 106 9.71 -12.62 -14.05
CA LYS A 106 11.07 -12.46 -13.48
C LYS A 106 11.19 -12.72 -11.96
N PRO A 107 12.39 -13.09 -11.45
CA PRO A 107 12.65 -13.31 -10.02
C PRO A 107 12.72 -11.98 -9.24
N ASP A 108 11.60 -11.27 -9.19
CA ASP A 108 11.42 -10.01 -8.47
C ASP A 108 10.65 -10.21 -7.14
N LEU A 109 10.66 -9.17 -6.30
CA LEU A 109 9.91 -9.11 -5.04
C LEU A 109 8.44 -8.77 -5.34
N THR A 110 7.65 -9.78 -5.74
CA THR A 110 6.22 -9.64 -6.07
C THR A 110 5.36 -10.62 -5.27
N GLY A 111 4.08 -10.30 -5.10
CA GLY A 111 3.12 -11.17 -4.41
C GLY A 111 2.97 -12.53 -5.11
N ALA A 112 3.01 -12.57 -6.44
CA ALA A 112 2.94 -13.81 -7.19
C ALA A 112 4.17 -14.73 -7.02
N ASN A 113 5.34 -14.16 -6.68
CA ASN A 113 6.52 -14.94 -6.33
C ASN A 113 6.48 -15.36 -4.86
N PHE A 114 6.02 -14.49 -3.96
CA PHE A 114 5.82 -14.83 -2.56
C PHE A 114 4.79 -15.96 -2.37
N SER A 115 3.70 -15.95 -3.13
CA SER A 115 2.66 -16.99 -3.07
C SER A 115 3.17 -18.39 -3.44
N LYS A 116 4.26 -18.48 -4.20
CA LYS A 116 4.92 -19.72 -4.62
C LYS A 116 6.07 -20.14 -3.71
N THR A 117 6.26 -19.45 -2.58
CA THR A 117 7.32 -19.75 -1.63
C THR A 117 7.08 -21.14 -1.00
N SER A 118 8.13 -21.95 -0.94
CA SER A 118 8.06 -23.31 -0.39
C SER A 118 7.82 -23.33 1.12
N ASP A 119 7.25 -24.42 1.63
CA ASP A 119 7.03 -24.61 3.08
C ASP A 119 8.32 -24.56 3.88
N VAL A 120 9.45 -25.03 3.31
CA VAL A 120 10.78 -24.90 3.91
C VAL A 120 11.15 -23.44 4.12
N THR A 121 10.96 -22.60 3.09
CA THR A 121 11.25 -21.17 3.20
C THR A 121 10.29 -20.46 4.15
N LEU A 122 9.00 -20.86 4.20
CA LEU A 122 8.03 -20.33 5.16
C LEU A 122 8.43 -20.70 6.60
N THR A 123 8.90 -21.92 6.83
CA THR A 123 9.37 -22.40 8.14
C THR A 123 10.56 -21.57 8.62
N GLU A 124 11.57 -21.38 7.77
CA GLU A 124 12.74 -20.54 8.07
C GLU A 124 12.34 -19.07 8.35
N HIS A 125 11.36 -18.53 7.61
CA HIS A 125 10.82 -17.20 7.86
C HIS A 125 10.05 -17.15 9.20
N ALA A 126 9.27 -18.17 9.54
CA ALA A 126 8.57 -18.25 10.81
C ALA A 126 9.56 -18.27 12.01
N GLU A 127 10.66 -19.01 11.89
CA GLU A 127 11.75 -19.00 12.88
C GLU A 127 12.40 -17.61 13.01
N TYR A 128 12.59 -16.90 11.89
CA TYR A 128 13.08 -15.53 11.89
C TYR A 128 12.14 -14.59 12.65
N TRP A 129 10.83 -14.64 12.36
CA TRP A 129 9.83 -13.82 13.05
C TRP A 129 9.65 -14.19 14.52
N ALA A 130 9.72 -15.47 14.89
CA ALA A 130 9.61 -15.90 16.29
C ALA A 130 10.74 -15.32 17.15
N LYS A 131 11.95 -15.21 16.61
CA LYS A 131 13.11 -14.59 17.29
C LYS A 131 12.91 -13.09 17.55
N ILE A 132 12.21 -12.38 16.67
CA ILE A 132 12.04 -10.92 16.73
C ILE A 132 10.81 -10.53 17.54
N SER A 133 9.70 -11.21 17.31
CA SER A 133 8.38 -10.83 17.84
C SER A 133 8.05 -11.40 19.21
N THR A 134 8.85 -12.34 19.72
CA THR A 134 8.54 -13.15 20.91
C THR A 134 7.28 -14.03 20.77
N ARG A 135 6.72 -14.13 19.57
CA ARG A 135 5.59 -15.02 19.24
C ARG A 135 6.06 -16.45 19.01
N SER A 136 5.13 -17.39 19.14
CA SER A 136 5.45 -18.80 18.88
C SER A 136 5.74 -19.01 17.38
N MET A 137 6.57 -20.01 17.07
CA MET A 137 6.84 -20.39 15.68
C MET A 137 5.55 -20.75 14.94
N GLU A 138 4.62 -21.42 15.62
CA GLU A 138 3.31 -21.80 15.09
C GLU A 138 2.46 -20.57 14.71
N GLU A 139 2.39 -19.55 15.58
CA GLU A 139 1.69 -18.29 15.26
C GLU A 139 2.29 -17.60 14.02
N CYS A 140 3.62 -17.50 13.97
CA CYS A 140 4.33 -16.93 12.82
C CYS A 140 4.06 -17.70 11.53
N TYR A 141 4.09 -19.04 11.59
CA TYR A 141 3.86 -19.89 10.42
C TYR A 141 2.42 -19.79 9.91
N THR A 142 1.44 -19.76 10.81
CA THR A 142 0.02 -19.57 10.46
C THR A 142 -0.20 -18.22 9.77
N ALA A 143 0.36 -17.13 10.31
CA ALA A 143 0.28 -15.82 9.69
C ALA A 143 0.94 -15.77 8.30
N LEU A 144 2.12 -16.39 8.14
CA LEU A 144 2.80 -16.49 6.85
C LEU A 144 2.02 -17.33 5.83
N SER A 145 1.41 -18.43 6.26
CA SER A 145 0.58 -19.28 5.41
C SER A 145 -0.65 -18.52 4.91
N PHE A 146 -1.33 -17.80 5.80
CA PHE A 146 -2.42 -16.90 5.45
C PHE A 146 -2.00 -15.85 4.42
N LEU A 147 -0.87 -15.15 4.64
CA LEU A 147 -0.36 -14.16 3.70
C LEU A 147 -0.02 -14.80 2.34
N ARG A 148 0.60 -15.99 2.34
CA ARG A 148 0.96 -16.72 1.11
C ARG A 148 -0.29 -16.99 0.27
N ARG A 149 -1.37 -17.43 0.93
CA ARG A 149 -2.66 -17.69 0.30
C ARG A 149 -3.33 -16.43 -0.21
N PHE A 150 -3.36 -15.37 0.58
CA PHE A 150 -3.89 -14.07 0.16
C PHE A 150 -3.20 -13.58 -1.12
N PHE A 151 -1.87 -13.59 -1.16
CA PHE A 151 -1.14 -13.20 -2.38
C PHE A 151 -1.36 -14.18 -3.54
N SER A 152 -1.64 -15.46 -3.29
CA SER A 152 -2.01 -16.42 -4.35
C SER A 152 -3.34 -16.05 -5.03
N GLU A 153 -4.30 -15.51 -4.26
CA GLU A 153 -5.60 -15.12 -4.79
C GLU A 153 -5.59 -13.74 -5.47
N CYS A 154 -4.75 -12.82 -4.98
CA CYS A 154 -4.75 -11.43 -5.43
C CYS A 154 -3.62 -11.07 -6.43
N SER A 155 -2.61 -11.92 -6.64
CA SER A 155 -1.49 -11.64 -7.55
C SER A 155 -1.62 -12.39 -8.87
N LYS A 156 -2.76 -12.20 -9.56
CA LYS A 156 -3.10 -12.82 -10.84
C LYS A 156 -3.00 -11.80 -11.98
N SER A 157 -3.18 -12.23 -13.23
CA SER A 157 -3.26 -11.27 -14.33
C SER A 157 -4.47 -10.33 -14.20
N GLU A 158 -4.41 -9.15 -14.81
CA GLU A 158 -5.51 -8.17 -14.79
C GLU A 158 -6.86 -8.81 -15.18
N THR A 159 -6.86 -9.58 -16.28
CA THR A 159 -8.06 -10.26 -16.78
C THR A 159 -8.63 -11.25 -15.78
N GLU A 160 -7.77 -12.00 -15.07
CA GLU A 160 -8.21 -12.93 -14.02
C GLU A 160 -8.77 -12.20 -12.81
N LEU A 161 -8.13 -11.11 -12.38
CA LEU A 161 -8.57 -10.30 -11.24
C LEU A 161 -9.93 -9.66 -11.51
N LEU A 162 -10.12 -9.07 -12.70
CA LEU A 162 -11.38 -8.43 -13.10
C LEU A 162 -12.54 -9.45 -13.23
N ARG A 163 -12.23 -10.71 -13.54
CA ARG A 163 -13.20 -11.81 -13.65
C ARG A 163 -13.38 -12.61 -12.35
N SER A 164 -12.63 -12.31 -11.30
CA SER A 164 -12.71 -13.03 -10.02
C SER A 164 -14.04 -12.74 -9.30
N ASP A 165 -14.51 -13.65 -8.46
CA ASP A 165 -15.75 -13.44 -7.68
C ASP A 165 -15.55 -12.45 -6.53
N GLY A 166 -14.32 -12.38 -5.98
CA GLY A 166 -14.01 -11.53 -4.84
C GLY A 166 -13.97 -10.04 -5.19
N GLN A 167 -14.60 -9.22 -4.37
CA GLN A 167 -14.67 -7.78 -4.62
C GLN A 167 -13.30 -7.11 -4.57
N LEU A 168 -12.47 -7.45 -3.58
CA LEU A 168 -11.12 -6.90 -3.46
C LEU A 168 -10.25 -7.28 -4.67
N GLN A 169 -10.39 -8.49 -5.22
CA GLN A 169 -9.66 -8.93 -6.41
C GLN A 169 -10.00 -8.04 -7.62
N LYS A 170 -11.29 -7.78 -7.85
CA LYS A 170 -11.71 -6.88 -8.93
C LYS A 170 -11.13 -5.47 -8.76
N ARG A 171 -11.18 -4.93 -7.55
CA ARG A 171 -10.61 -3.60 -7.22
C ARG A 171 -9.12 -3.56 -7.46
N ILE A 172 -8.37 -4.57 -7.03
CA ILE A 172 -6.94 -4.72 -7.34
C ILE A 172 -6.74 -4.74 -8.86
N GLY A 173 -7.56 -5.49 -9.61
CA GLY A 173 -7.53 -5.53 -11.07
C GLY A 173 -7.66 -4.14 -11.72
N LEU A 174 -8.60 -3.32 -11.26
CA LEU A 174 -8.79 -1.94 -11.73
C LEU A 174 -7.54 -1.07 -11.47
N LEU A 175 -6.97 -1.16 -10.26
CA LEU A 175 -5.78 -0.38 -9.89
C LEU A 175 -4.53 -0.82 -10.68
N VAL A 176 -4.36 -2.13 -10.90
CA VAL A 176 -3.24 -2.67 -11.70
C VAL A 176 -3.37 -2.22 -13.15
N GLN A 177 -4.56 -2.31 -13.73
CA GLN A 177 -4.85 -1.86 -15.09
C GLN A 177 -4.53 -0.36 -15.25
N HIS A 178 -4.97 0.48 -14.30
CA HIS A 178 -4.61 1.90 -14.28
C HIS A 178 -3.09 2.08 -14.23
N ALA A 179 -2.40 1.41 -13.30
CA ALA A 179 -0.94 1.55 -13.15
C ALA A 179 -0.16 1.14 -14.41
N ASN A 180 -0.64 0.15 -15.15
CA ASN A 180 0.00 -0.32 -16.38
C ASN A 180 -0.24 0.60 -17.57
N ARG A 181 -1.43 1.19 -17.68
CA ARG A 181 -1.80 2.09 -18.78
C ARG A 181 -1.34 3.52 -18.56
N ALA A 182 -1.48 4.06 -17.36
CA ALA A 182 -1.10 5.44 -17.02
C ALA A 182 0.40 5.69 -17.22
N ALA A 183 1.24 4.74 -16.81
CA ALA A 183 2.70 4.83 -16.97
C ALA A 183 3.17 4.78 -18.44
N ALA A 184 2.33 4.27 -19.34
CA ALA A 184 2.70 4.04 -20.72
C ALA A 184 2.13 5.12 -21.67
N HIS A 185 1.25 6.01 -21.18
CA HIS A 185 0.46 6.93 -22.01
C HIS A 185 -0.25 6.22 -23.19
N LEU A 186 -0.55 4.92 -23.04
CA LEU A 186 -0.88 4.03 -24.15
C LEU A 186 -2.37 3.95 -24.50
N SER A 187 -3.28 4.60 -23.75
CA SER A 187 -4.71 4.50 -24.05
C SER A 187 -5.44 5.84 -24.01
N LEU A 188 -6.33 6.02 -24.98
CA LEU A 188 -7.44 6.97 -24.97
C LEU A 188 -8.67 6.40 -24.22
N GLU A 189 -8.56 5.20 -23.67
CA GLU A 189 -9.62 4.54 -22.91
C GLU A 189 -9.78 5.18 -21.52
N ASP A 190 -11.04 5.40 -21.11
CA ASP A 190 -11.38 5.91 -19.79
C ASP A 190 -10.96 4.94 -18.69
N TYR A 191 -10.43 5.49 -17.59
CA TYR A 191 -10.13 4.72 -16.39
C TYR A 191 -11.37 4.65 -15.50
N SER A 192 -11.91 3.45 -15.31
CA SER A 192 -13.02 3.20 -14.37
C SER A 192 -12.47 2.91 -12.98
N LEU A 193 -12.02 3.96 -12.27
CA LEU A 193 -11.58 3.88 -10.87
C LEU A 193 -12.41 4.82 -10.01
N ASP A 194 -13.03 4.27 -8.96
CA ASP A 194 -13.74 5.04 -7.95
C ASP A 194 -12.85 5.24 -6.71
N ILE A 195 -13.12 6.32 -5.96
CA ILE A 195 -12.52 6.59 -4.65
C ILE A 195 -12.69 5.37 -3.72
N ILE A 196 -13.82 4.67 -3.80
CA ILE A 196 -14.08 3.49 -2.98
C ILE A 196 -13.15 2.31 -3.32
N ASP A 197 -12.66 2.22 -4.56
CA ASP A 197 -11.69 1.20 -4.97
C ASP A 197 -10.35 1.43 -4.27
N LEU A 198 -9.95 2.71 -4.20
CA LEU A 198 -8.75 3.15 -3.51
C LEU A 198 -8.85 2.96 -2.00
N ALA A 199 -10.00 3.28 -1.41
CA ALA A 199 -10.25 3.11 0.03
C ALA A 199 -10.13 1.64 0.44
N HIS A 200 -10.82 0.74 -0.28
CA HIS A 200 -10.78 -0.69 0.03
C HIS A 200 -9.41 -1.30 -0.21
N PHE A 201 -8.70 -0.87 -1.28
CA PHE A 201 -7.33 -1.31 -1.51
C PHE A 201 -6.39 -0.83 -0.39
N ALA A 202 -6.42 0.46 -0.05
CA ALA A 202 -5.58 1.03 1.01
C ALA A 202 -5.88 0.35 2.35
N ALA A 203 -7.15 0.05 2.62
CA ALA A 203 -7.56 -0.66 3.81
C ALA A 203 -6.99 -2.09 3.85
N ALA A 204 -7.13 -2.84 2.76
CA ALA A 204 -6.61 -4.21 2.67
C ALA A 204 -5.09 -4.23 2.82
N CYS A 205 -4.40 -3.28 2.17
CA CYS A 205 -2.97 -3.09 2.28
C CYS A 205 -2.55 -2.78 3.72
N THR A 206 -3.36 -2.00 4.45
CA THR A 206 -3.11 -1.66 5.86
C THR A 206 -3.26 -2.89 6.76
N VAL A 207 -4.30 -3.69 6.57
CA VAL A 207 -4.51 -4.93 7.33
C VAL A 207 -3.35 -5.90 7.13
N ILE A 208 -2.95 -6.20 5.88
CA ILE A 208 -1.81 -7.09 5.63
C ILE A 208 -0.49 -6.49 6.12
N GLY A 209 -0.34 -5.17 6.03
CA GLY A 209 0.82 -4.45 6.56
C GLY A 209 0.91 -4.54 8.08
N GLU A 210 -0.22 -4.50 8.78
CA GLU A 210 -0.29 -4.69 10.24
C GLU A 210 0.06 -6.12 10.64
N ILE A 211 -0.39 -7.14 9.89
CA ILE A 211 0.05 -8.53 10.11
C ILE A 211 1.58 -8.58 10.06
N VAL A 212 2.20 -8.07 8.98
CA VAL A 212 3.67 -8.07 8.84
C VAL A 212 4.34 -7.30 9.99
N ARG A 213 3.88 -6.08 10.28
CA ARG A 213 4.45 -5.22 11.32
C ARG A 213 4.44 -5.92 12.68
N SER A 214 3.36 -6.61 13.02
CA SER A 214 3.20 -7.29 14.31
C SER A 214 4.28 -8.36 14.58
N PHE A 215 4.87 -8.92 13.52
CA PHE A 215 5.95 -9.91 13.61
C PHE A 215 7.34 -9.35 13.28
N ASP A 216 7.48 -8.49 12.26
CA ASP A 216 8.78 -8.02 11.77
C ASP A 216 9.27 -6.73 12.47
N SER A 217 8.36 -5.93 13.02
CA SER A 217 8.66 -4.66 13.70
C SER A 217 7.70 -4.41 14.89
N PRO A 218 7.70 -5.32 15.88
CA PRO A 218 6.81 -5.22 17.05
C PRO A 218 7.07 -3.97 17.90
N ASP A 219 8.29 -3.43 17.84
CA ASP A 219 8.77 -2.25 18.56
C ASP A 219 8.02 -0.96 18.22
N LEU A 220 7.41 -0.88 17.03
CA LEU A 220 6.57 0.25 16.62
C LEU A 220 5.24 0.35 17.40
N GLY A 221 4.87 -0.69 18.13
CA GLY A 221 3.67 -0.74 18.96
C GLY A 221 2.38 -1.15 18.22
N PRO A 222 1.40 -1.71 18.96
CA PRO A 222 0.16 -2.25 18.38
C PRO A 222 -0.80 -1.20 17.83
N ASP A 223 -0.61 0.08 18.15
CA ASP A 223 -1.46 1.18 17.69
C ASP A 223 -0.86 1.94 16.49
N TYR A 224 0.21 1.43 15.88
CA TYR A 224 0.94 2.09 14.80
C TYR A 224 0.02 2.53 13.65
N PHE A 225 -0.73 1.61 13.04
CA PHE A 225 -1.60 1.96 11.91
C PHE A 225 -2.82 2.79 12.34
N ASN A 226 -3.31 2.63 13.56
CA ASN A 226 -4.38 3.49 14.10
C ASN A 226 -3.93 4.95 14.25
N LYS A 227 -2.71 5.15 14.76
CA LYS A 227 -2.06 6.47 14.85
C LYS A 227 -1.79 7.03 13.46
N LEU A 228 -1.27 6.19 12.54
CA LEU A 228 -1.00 6.60 11.17
C LEU A 228 -2.27 7.04 10.45
N ASP A 229 -3.37 6.28 10.57
CA ASP A 229 -4.67 6.60 10.00
C ASP A 229 -5.17 7.98 10.47
N THR A 230 -5.19 8.18 11.78
CA THR A 230 -5.64 9.45 12.38
C THR A 230 -4.74 10.62 11.97
N ALA A 231 -3.42 10.46 12.05
CA ALA A 231 -2.46 11.50 11.70
C ALA A 231 -2.53 11.85 10.20
N SER A 232 -2.73 10.85 9.35
CA SER A 232 -2.83 11.03 7.91
C SER A 232 -4.08 11.80 7.52
N TYR A 233 -5.24 11.45 8.10
CA TYR A 233 -6.48 12.19 7.89
C TYR A 233 -6.33 13.65 8.33
N GLN A 234 -5.79 13.89 9.52
CA GLN A 234 -5.55 15.25 10.04
C GLN A 234 -4.55 16.04 9.18
N ALA A 235 -3.50 15.39 8.67
CA ALA A 235 -2.52 16.02 7.80
C ALA A 235 -3.14 16.43 6.45
N ALA A 236 -3.94 15.55 5.84
CA ALA A 236 -4.68 15.86 4.62
C ALA A 236 -5.70 16.99 4.85
N GLN A 237 -6.43 16.97 5.97
CA GLN A 237 -7.40 18.02 6.33
C GLN A 237 -6.76 19.40 6.49
N ARG A 238 -5.50 19.50 6.93
CA ARG A 238 -4.78 20.78 6.99
C ARG A 238 -4.53 21.38 5.62
N VAL A 239 -4.37 20.55 4.60
CA VAL A 239 -4.15 20.98 3.21
C VAL A 239 -5.48 21.18 2.47
N PHE A 240 -6.45 20.30 2.74
CA PHE A 240 -7.79 20.31 2.16
C PHE A 240 -8.83 20.35 3.28
N PRO A 241 -9.15 21.54 3.84
CA PRO A 241 -10.12 21.67 4.94
C PRO A 241 -11.52 21.12 4.64
N GLN A 242 -11.89 21.05 3.36
CA GLN A 242 -13.14 20.50 2.84
C GLN A 242 -13.12 18.97 2.63
N ILE A 243 -12.05 18.27 3.02
CA ILE A 243 -11.98 16.81 2.90
C ILE A 243 -13.24 16.16 3.47
N ALA A 244 -13.78 15.18 2.75
CA ALA A 244 -14.92 14.41 3.21
C ALA A 244 -14.68 13.85 4.63
N LYS A 245 -15.74 13.79 5.44
CA LYS A 245 -15.70 13.21 6.79
C LYS A 245 -15.68 11.68 6.71
N PHE A 246 -14.58 11.15 6.23
CA PHE A 246 -14.35 9.73 6.05
C PHE A 246 -12.98 9.39 6.63
N GLN A 247 -12.98 8.60 7.70
CA GLN A 247 -11.79 8.04 8.30
C GLN A 247 -11.93 6.51 8.28
N MET A 248 -11.08 5.85 7.48
CA MET A 248 -11.15 4.42 7.17
C MET A 248 -11.30 3.56 8.42
N PHE A 249 -10.52 3.82 9.47
CA PHE A 249 -10.42 2.91 10.61
C PHE A 249 -10.95 3.49 11.93
N VAL A 250 -11.86 4.47 11.89
CA VAL A 250 -12.36 5.16 13.09
C VAL A 250 -12.95 4.21 14.14
N SER A 251 -13.62 3.15 13.71
CA SER A 251 -14.29 2.17 14.58
C SER A 251 -13.45 0.91 14.82
N TRP A 252 -12.20 0.87 14.35
CA TRP A 252 -11.40 -0.33 14.27
C TRP A 252 -10.15 -0.25 15.12
N ASN A 253 -9.90 -1.30 15.91
CA ASN A 253 -8.55 -1.61 16.34
C ASN A 253 -7.90 -2.45 15.23
N ILE A 254 -7.00 -1.84 14.45
CA ILE A 254 -6.45 -2.46 13.24
C ILE A 254 -5.64 -3.70 13.60
N GLU A 255 -4.91 -3.69 14.72
CA GLU A 255 -4.15 -4.84 15.20
C GLU A 255 -5.05 -6.03 15.53
N GLN A 256 -6.14 -5.79 16.27
CA GLN A 256 -7.08 -6.85 16.62
C GLN A 256 -7.74 -7.43 15.37
N GLN A 257 -8.11 -6.59 14.41
CA GLN A 257 -8.73 -7.04 13.16
C GLN A 257 -7.73 -7.83 12.31
N ALA A 258 -6.53 -7.31 12.11
CA ALA A 258 -5.43 -8.00 11.43
C ALA A 258 -5.18 -9.38 12.04
N ARG A 259 -5.20 -9.48 13.38
CA ARG A 259 -5.06 -10.73 14.11
C ARG A 259 -6.20 -11.71 13.83
N LEU A 260 -7.44 -11.24 13.87
CA LEU A 260 -8.62 -12.07 13.57
C LEU A 260 -8.53 -12.69 12.18
N TYR A 261 -8.07 -11.95 11.16
CA TYR A 261 -7.96 -12.48 9.80
C TYR A 261 -7.11 -13.75 9.70
N TRP A 262 -5.93 -13.81 10.34
CA TRP A 262 -5.08 -15.00 10.22
C TRP A 262 -5.35 -16.05 11.31
N GLN A 263 -5.99 -15.69 12.43
CA GLN A 263 -6.31 -16.63 13.52
C GLN A 263 -7.62 -17.38 13.32
N TRP A 264 -8.59 -16.82 12.57
CA TRP A 264 -9.93 -17.39 12.44
C TRP A 264 -10.04 -18.56 11.44
N GLY A 265 -8.89 -19.04 10.96
CA GLY A 265 -8.78 -20.03 9.90
C GLY A 265 -8.58 -19.37 8.54
N GLU A 266 -7.72 -19.98 7.73
CA GLU A 266 -7.24 -19.42 6.46
C GLU A 266 -8.38 -19.04 5.51
N ASP A 267 -9.37 -19.92 5.30
CA ASP A 267 -10.50 -19.66 4.40
C ASP A 267 -11.45 -18.57 4.89
N ASN A 268 -11.78 -18.57 6.19
CA ASN A 268 -12.67 -17.57 6.78
C ASN A 268 -12.03 -16.18 6.74
N GLY A 269 -10.77 -16.10 7.19
CA GLY A 269 -9.99 -14.87 7.11
C GLY A 269 -9.87 -14.34 5.70
N LEU A 270 -9.60 -15.21 4.74
CA LEU A 270 -9.46 -14.82 3.35
C LEU A 270 -10.79 -14.32 2.79
N HIS A 271 -11.89 -15.00 3.08
CA HIS A 271 -13.23 -14.55 2.69
C HIS A 271 -13.55 -13.17 3.26
N MET A 272 -13.26 -12.93 4.55
CA MET A 272 -13.46 -11.62 5.17
C MET A 272 -12.63 -10.54 4.47
N LEU A 273 -11.36 -10.82 4.16
CA LEU A 273 -10.47 -9.83 3.57
C LEU A 273 -10.87 -9.51 2.13
N LEU A 274 -11.27 -10.54 1.36
CA LEU A 274 -11.64 -10.41 -0.04
C LEU A 274 -13.02 -9.76 -0.26
N ASN A 275 -13.96 -9.96 0.67
CA ASN A 275 -15.38 -9.62 0.45
C ASN A 275 -16.00 -8.69 1.50
N GLN A 276 -15.45 -8.64 2.72
CA GLN A 276 -16.10 -7.94 3.83
C GLN A 276 -15.39 -6.66 4.24
N ILE A 277 -14.24 -6.33 3.64
CA ILE A 277 -13.48 -5.12 3.98
C ILE A 277 -14.30 -3.82 3.80
N GLN A 278 -15.27 -3.84 2.89
CA GLN A 278 -16.18 -2.72 2.65
C GLN A 278 -17.15 -2.45 3.81
N HIS A 279 -17.50 -3.49 4.59
CA HIS A 279 -18.38 -3.36 5.76
C HIS A 279 -17.59 -2.99 7.02
N ALA A 280 -16.28 -2.98 6.88
CA ALA A 280 -15.30 -2.95 7.94
C ALA A 280 -14.70 -1.55 8.11
N ILE A 281 -14.46 -0.84 7.01
CA ILE A 281 -13.99 0.54 7.06
C ILE A 281 -15.16 1.53 7.09
N GLY A 282 -15.07 2.55 7.94
CA GLY A 282 -16.16 3.52 8.14
C GLY A 282 -16.17 4.59 7.04
N GLY A 283 -17.29 5.21 6.66
CA GLY A 283 -18.71 4.91 6.91
C GLY A 283 -19.47 5.12 5.58
N GLU A 284 -20.73 4.66 5.50
CA GLU A 284 -21.55 4.82 4.30
C GLU A 284 -21.35 6.21 3.69
N PRO A 285 -21.01 6.33 2.39
CA PRO A 285 -21.24 7.58 1.71
C PRO A 285 -22.75 7.76 1.81
N LYS A 286 -23.20 8.63 2.73
CA LYS A 286 -24.54 9.18 2.61
C LYS A 286 -24.53 9.90 1.28
N GLY A 287 -25.01 9.22 0.25
CA GLY A 287 -25.36 9.83 -1.00
C GLY A 287 -26.36 10.91 -0.63
N ASP A 288 -25.98 12.16 -0.86
CA ASP A 288 -26.97 13.21 -0.94
C ASP A 288 -27.86 12.83 -2.13
N ALA A 289 -29.13 12.55 -1.80
CA ALA A 289 -30.22 12.38 -2.75
C ALA A 289 -30.51 13.71 -3.46
#